data_AF-A0A2B2C632-F1
#
_entry.id   AF-A0A2B2C632-F1
#
_cell.length_a   1.000
_cell.length_b   1.000
_cell.length_c   1.000
_cell.angle_alpha   90.00
_cell.angle_beta   90.00
_cell.angle_gamma   90.00
#
_symmetry.space_group_name_H-M   'P 1'
#
loop_
_entity.id
_entity.type
_entity.pdbx_description
1 polymer ?
#
loop_
_entity_poly.entity_id
_entity_poly.type
_entity_poly.pdbx_seq_one_letter_code
_entity_poly.pdbx_strand_id
1 'polypeptide(L)' 'MENPSIHGQNLNVLIEREIPWREASERLSITPCKLLTHTITHEFHHKGQIVAMLRQMGYEPPNTDVLGTED' A
#
# COMPACT_ATOMS: atom_id res chain seq x y z
N MET A 1 -2.09 5.55 32.61
CA MET A 1 -1.06 6.24 31.82
C MET A 1 -0.66 5.27 30.72
N GLU A 2 -1.29 5.36 29.55
CA GLU A 2 -0.98 4.48 28.42
C GLU A 2 0.40 4.85 27.90
N ASN A 3 1.27 3.84 27.77
CA ASN A 3 2.61 4.00 27.26
C ASN A 3 2.51 4.32 25.75
N PRO A 4 2.96 5.49 25.25
CA PRO A 4 2.89 5.83 23.82
C PRO A 4 3.94 5.09 22.99
N SER A 5 4.34 3.91 23.45
CA SER A 5 5.39 3.10 22.88
C SER A 5 4.81 2.20 21.79
N ILE A 6 4.96 2.70 20.57
CA ILE A 6 5.44 1.99 19.38
C ILE A 6 4.46 1.34 18.40
N HIS A 7 3.62 2.15 17.75
CA HIS A 7 3.17 1.82 16.39
C HIS A 7 4.33 2.09 15.43
N GLY A 8 5.20 1.08 15.19
CA GLY A 8 6.25 1.20 14.17
C GLY A 8 7.46 0.27 14.28
N GLN A 9 7.73 -0.33 15.45
CA GLN A 9 8.96 -1.14 15.60
C GLN A 9 8.80 -2.63 15.30
N ASN A 10 7.61 -3.10 14.91
CA ASN A 10 7.44 -4.51 14.61
C ASN A 10 6.64 -4.77 13.33
N LEU A 11 7.31 -4.59 12.19
CA LEU A 11 6.75 -4.85 10.86
C LEU A 11 6.45 -6.33 10.60
N ASN A 12 7.00 -7.23 11.41
CA ASN A 12 6.89 -8.69 11.22
C ASN A 12 5.93 -9.35 12.23
N VAL A 13 5.42 -8.62 13.22
CA VAL A 13 4.39 -9.13 14.13
C VAL A 13 3.03 -9.12 13.43
N LEU A 14 2.27 -10.19 13.64
CA LEU A 14 0.94 -10.35 13.08
C LEU A 14 -0.05 -9.39 13.73
N ILE A 15 -0.81 -8.69 12.89
CA ILE A 15 -2.05 -8.02 13.26
C ILE A 15 -3.17 -9.04 13.07
N GLU A 16 -3.90 -9.32 14.14
CA GLU A 16 -5.13 -10.12 14.09
C GLU A 16 -6.35 -9.22 14.29
N ARG A 17 -7.25 -9.18 13.31
CA ARG A 17 -8.50 -8.40 13.38
C ARG A 17 -9.64 -9.17 12.72
N GLU A 18 -10.83 -9.02 13.25
CA GLU A 18 -12.05 -9.40 12.55
C GLU A 18 -12.35 -8.39 11.44
N ILE A 19 -12.91 -8.86 10.33
CA ILE A 19 -13.32 -7.99 9.22
C ILE A 19 -14.80 -7.64 9.43
N PRO A 20 -15.15 -6.38 9.80
CA PRO A 20 -16.52 -6.04 10.21
C PRO A 20 -17.59 -6.26 9.13
N TRP A 21 -17.19 -6.26 7.85
CA TRP A 21 -18.08 -6.39 6.70
C TRP A 21 -18.12 -7.80 6.10
N ARG A 22 -17.48 -8.79 6.73
CA ARG A 22 -17.53 -10.19 6.29
C ARG A 22 -18.53 -10.95 7.17
N GLU A 23 -19.50 -11.62 6.56
CA GLU A 23 -20.56 -12.39 7.27
C GLU A 23 -19.99 -13.50 8.14
N ALA A 24 -18.89 -14.12 7.71
CA ALA A 24 -18.13 -15.04 8.55
C ALA A 24 -17.24 -14.24 9.50
N SER A 25 -17.26 -14.59 10.80
CA SER A 25 -16.33 -14.09 11.84
C SER A 25 -14.89 -14.60 11.64
N GLU A 26 -14.39 -14.48 10.41
CA GLU A 26 -13.04 -14.85 10.04
C GLU A 26 -12.08 -13.77 10.53
N ARG A 27 -11.06 -14.20 11.28
CA ARG A 27 -9.99 -13.32 11.75
C ARG A 27 -8.92 -13.24 10.67
N LEU A 28 -8.67 -12.04 10.18
CA LEU A 28 -7.54 -11.75 9.30
C LEU A 28 -6.26 -11.72 10.13
N SER A 29 -5.24 -12.45 9.67
CA SER A 29 -3.89 -12.41 10.24
C SER A 29 -2.90 -11.95 9.17
N ILE A 30 -2.28 -10.78 9.38
CA ILE A 30 -1.37 -10.16 8.41
C ILE A 30 -0.31 -9.30 9.10
N THR A 31 0.91 -9.25 8.55
CA THR A 31 1.96 -8.37 9.09
C THR A 31 1.84 -6.95 8.51
N PRO A 32 2.21 -5.90 9.27
CA PRO A 32 2.31 -4.54 8.74
C PRO A 32 3.21 -4.45 7.50
N CYS A 33 4.32 -5.19 7.47
CA CYS A 33 5.22 -5.24 6.30
C CYS A 33 4.48 -5.67 5.03
N LYS A 34 3.64 -6.71 5.13
CA LYS A 34 2.89 -7.22 3.98
C LYS A 34 1.85 -6.22 3.50
N LEU A 35 1.15 -5.54 4.41
CA LEU A 35 0.21 -4.46 4.05
C LEU A 35 0.93 -3.31 3.35
N LEU A 36 2.02 -2.79 3.93
CA LEU A 36 2.79 -1.68 3.36
C LEU A 36 3.35 -2.04 1.98
N THR A 37 3.99 -3.20 1.86
CA THR A 37 4.55 -3.68 0.59
C THR A 37 3.46 -3.85 -0.46
N HIS A 38 2.31 -4.40 -0.07
CA HIS A 38 1.16 -4.53 -0.96
C HIS A 38 0.69 -3.17 -1.46
N THR A 39 0.48 -2.20 -0.57
CA THR A 39 0.03 -0.85 -0.97
C THR A 39 1.03 -0.16 -1.90
N ILE A 40 2.33 -0.20 -1.58
CA ILE A 40 3.39 0.39 -2.42
C ILE A 40 3.37 -0.24 -3.82
N THR A 41 3.42 -1.58 -3.89
CA THR A 41 3.44 -2.29 -5.18
C THR A 41 2.14 -2.10 -5.98
N HIS A 42 0.99 -2.04 -5.31
CA HIS A 42 -0.31 -1.78 -5.93
C HIS A 42 -0.38 -0.38 -6.55
N GLU A 43 0.18 0.64 -5.89
CA GLU A 43 0.25 1.99 -6.47
C GLU A 43 1.09 2.00 -7.75
N PHE A 44 2.28 1.42 -7.74
CA PHE A 44 3.15 1.37 -8.93
C PHE A 44 2.51 0.60 -10.08
N HIS A 45 1.79 -0.49 -9.78
CA HIS A 45 1.07 -1.26 -10.79
C HIS A 45 0.03 -0.41 -11.53
N HIS A 46 -0.84 0.29 -10.80
CA HIS A 46 -1.87 1.13 -11.41
C HIS A 46 -1.30 2.40 -12.05
N LYS A 47 -0.25 2.98 -11.49
CA LYS A 47 0.48 4.10 -12.14
C LYS A 47 1.02 3.67 -13.50
N GLY A 48 1.60 2.47 -13.58
CA GLY A 48 2.05 1.88 -14.84
C GLY A 48 0.92 1.66 -15.85
N GLN A 49 -0.26 1.20 -15.41
CA GLN A 49 -1.44 1.07 -16.27
C GLN A 49 -1.88 2.42 -16.86
N ILE A 50 -2.00 3.45 -16.03
CA ILE A 50 -2.40 4.80 -16.48
C ILE A 50 -1.39 5.36 -17.48
N VAL A 51 -0.10 5.24 -17.18
CA VAL A 51 1.00 5.69 -18.04
C VAL A 51 0.97 4.97 -19.40
N ALA A 52 0.66 3.67 -19.44
CA ALA A 52 0.50 2.93 -20.68
C ALA A 52 -0.70 3.44 -21.49
N MET A 53 -1.85 3.67 -20.84
CA MET A 53 -3.06 4.20 -21.48
C MET A 53 -2.82 5.59 -22.09
N LEU A 54 -2.14 6.50 -21.36
CA LEU A 54 -1.80 7.83 -21.88
C LEU A 54 -1.01 7.76 -23.18
N ARG A 55 0.01 6.90 -23.25
CA ARG A 55 0.80 6.69 -24.47
C ARG A 55 -0.03 6.13 -25.62
N GLN A 56 -0.91 5.16 -25.34
CA GLN A 56 -1.80 4.60 -26.36
C GLN A 56 -2.76 5.65 -26.94
N MET A 57 -3.12 6.66 -26.16
CA MET A 57 -3.97 7.79 -26.58
C MET A 57 -3.18 8.94 -27.23
N GLY A 58 -1.85 8.83 -27.35
CA GLY A 58 -0.99 9.85 -27.96
C GLY A 58 -0.57 10.99 -27.02
N TYR A 59 -0.78 10.86 -25.71
CA TYR A 59 -0.33 11.84 -24.72
C TYR A 59 1.06 11.48 -24.17
N GLU A 60 1.85 12.51 -23.85
CA GLU A 60 3.08 12.35 -23.07
C GLU A 60 2.72 12.19 -21.58
N PRO A 61 3.05 11.05 -20.94
CA PRO A 61 2.78 10.86 -19.52
C PRO A 61 3.77 11.65 -18.66
N PRO A 62 3.37 12.08 -17.44
CA PRO A 62 4.26 12.77 -16.51
C PRO A 62 5.45 11.88 -16.11
N ASN A 63 6.57 12.50 -15.72
CA ASN A 63 7.70 11.77 -15.15
C ASN A 63 7.28 11.08 -13.84
N THR A 64 7.55 9.78 -13.74
CA THR A 64 7.22 8.96 -12.56
C THR A 64 8.46 8.52 -11.79
N ASP A 65 9.65 9.02 -12.15
CA ASP A 65 10.87 8.74 -11.40
C ASP A 65 10.81 9.41 -10.02
N VAL A 66 11.02 8.61 -8.98
CA VAL A 66 11.08 9.07 -7.58
C VAL A 66 12.22 10.06 -7.36
N LEU A 67 13.29 9.99 -8.16
CA LEU A 67 14.41 10.92 -8.08
C LEU A 67 14.12 12.26 -8.75
N GLY A 68 12.99 12.37 -9.47
CA GLY A 68 12.58 13.56 -10.20
C GLY A 68 11.54 14.42 -9.48
N THR A 69 11.13 14.06 -8.26
CA THR A 69 10.13 14.80 -7.46
C THR A 69 10.81 15.69 -6.42
N GLU A 70 10.26 16.88 -6.16
CA GLU A 70 10.67 17.74 -5.06
C GLU A 70 10.28 17.10 -3.70
N ASP A 71 11.11 17.29 -2.67
CA ASP A 71 10.89 16.78 -1.29
C ASP A 71 9.77 17.54 -0.54
#